data_AF-A0A258SZ76-F1
#
_entry.id   AF-A0A258SZ76-F1
#
_cell.length_a   1.000
_cell.length_b   1.000
_cell.length_c   1.000
_cell.angle_alpha   90.00
_cell.angle_beta   90.00
_cell.angle_gamma   90.00
#
_symmetry.space_group_name_H-M   'P 1'
#
loop_
_entity.id
_entity.type
_entity.pdbx_description
1 polymer ?
#
loop_
_entity_poly.entity_id
_entity_poly.type
_entity_poly.pdbx_seq_one_letter_code
_entity_poly.pdbx_strand_id
1 'polypeptide(L)' 'RLNEVLARHSVNIAAQYYETHADVGYVVLDADASATDSQSVLEDIRALDGTIRARLLYEYKI' A
#
# COMPACT_ATOMS: atom_id res chain seq x y z
N ARG A 1 4.75 -8.13 6.39
CA ARG A 1 3.62 -8.38 5.46
C ARG A 1 3.38 -7.23 4.48
N LEU A 2 2.99 -6.02 4.90
CA LEU A 2 2.76 -4.90 3.96
C LEU A 2 4.02 -4.57 3.14
N ASN A 3 5.15 -4.30 3.79
CA ASN A 3 6.42 -4.02 3.11
C ASN A 3 6.90 -5.16 2.21
N GLU A 4 6.57 -6.42 2.54
CA GLU A 4 6.89 -7.57 1.69
C GLU A 4 6.07 -7.56 0.40
N VAL A 5 4.81 -7.09 0.43
CA VAL A 5 4.03 -6.90 -0.80
C VAL A 5 4.76 -5.90 -1.70
N LEU A 6 5.08 -4.71 -1.18
CA LEU A 6 5.78 -3.69 -1.98
C LEU A 6 7.13 -4.19 -2.51
N ALA A 7 7.90 -4.91 -1.68
CA ALA A 7 9.17 -5.49 -2.09
C ALA A 7 9.03 -6.53 -3.22
N ARG A 8 7.98 -7.38 -3.20
CA ARG A 8 7.72 -8.34 -4.30
C ARG A 8 7.39 -7.65 -5.61
N HIS A 9 6.72 -6.50 -5.54
CA HIS A 9 6.42 -5.67 -6.71
C HIS A 9 7.58 -4.74 -7.09
N SER A 10 8.73 -4.81 -6.42
CA SER A 10 9.87 -3.91 -6.63
C SER A 10 9.49 -2.42 -6.52
N VAL A 11 8.53 -2.10 -5.65
CA VAL A 11 8.03 -0.74 -5.44
C VAL A 11 8.77 -0.10 -4.26
N ASN A 12 9.33 1.07 -4.51
CA ASN A 12 9.98 1.87 -3.46
C ASN A 12 8.94 2.64 -2.63
N ILE A 13 9.19 2.75 -1.33
CA ILE A 13 8.37 3.56 -0.41
C ILE A 13 9.12 4.87 -0.19
N ALA A 14 8.56 5.98 -0.66
CA ALA A 14 9.11 7.32 -0.46
C ALA A 14 8.82 7.84 0.95
N ALA A 15 7.62 7.58 1.47
CA ALA A 15 7.22 7.94 2.82
C ALA A 15 6.17 6.97 3.37
N GLN A 16 6.11 6.86 4.70
CA GLN A 16 5.12 6.06 5.40
C GLN A 16 4.71 6.76 6.69
N TYR A 17 3.40 6.83 6.94
CA TYR A 17 2.83 7.24 8.22
C TYR A 17 1.92 6.13 8.74
N TYR A 18 2.19 5.64 9.94
CA TYR A 18 1.43 4.56 10.57
C TYR A 18 0.97 4.97 11.96
N GLU A 19 -0.32 4.76 12.22
CA GLU A 19 -0.96 5.02 13.50
C GLU A 19 -1.87 3.85 13.87
N THR A 20 -2.09 3.67 15.17
CA THR A 20 -2.96 2.61 15.69
C THR A 20 -3.93 3.18 16.70
N HIS A 21 -5.16 2.67 16.69
CA HIS A 21 -6.16 2.97 17.69
C HIS A 21 -6.93 1.70 18.03
N ALA A 22 -6.80 1.25 19.28
CA ALA A 22 -7.30 -0.05 19.74
C ALA A 22 -6.84 -1.17 18.77
N ASP A 23 -7.79 -1.92 18.20
CA ASP A 23 -7.50 -3.07 17.34
C ASP A 23 -7.33 -2.70 15.86
N VAL A 24 -7.33 -1.39 15.52
CA VAL A 24 -7.25 -0.91 14.14
C VAL A 24 -5.94 -0.17 13.90
N GLY A 25 -5.20 -0.60 12.88
CA GLY A 25 -4.05 0.13 12.33
C GLY A 25 -4.43 0.87 11.06
N TYR A 26 -3.95 2.10 10.91
CA TYR A 26 -4.10 2.90 9.70
C TYR A 26 -2.73 3.32 9.18
N VAL A 27 -2.49 3.11 7.88
CA VAL A 27 -1.24 3.46 7.22
C VAL A 27 -1.51 4.26 5.96
N VAL A 28 -0.74 5.32 5.76
CA VAL A 28 -0.61 6.05 4.49
C VAL A 28 0.79 5.79 3.96
N LEU A 29 0.86 5.37 2.70
CA LEU A 29 2.10 5.08 1.99
C LEU A 29 2.19 6.00 0.78
N ASP A 30 3.35 6.63 0.62
CA ASP A 30 3.77 7.24 -0.63
C ASP A 30 4.76 6.29 -1.29
N ALA A 31 4.45 5.83 -2.51
CA ALA A 31 5.15 4.75 -3.17
C ALA A 31 5.33 5.04 -4.66
N ASP A 32 6.52 4.75 -5.16
CA ASP A 32 6.88 4.94 -6.57
C ASP A 32 6.53 3.67 -7.35
N ALA A 33 5.26 3.57 -7.76
CA ALA A 33 4.72 2.48 -8.55
C ALA A 33 4.19 3.00 -9.88
N SER A 34 4.40 2.24 -10.95
CA SER A 34 3.74 2.55 -12.23
C SER A 34 2.22 2.37 -12.11
N ALA A 35 1.46 2.96 -13.03
CA ALA A 35 0.00 2.81 -13.10
C ALA A 35 -0.45 1.33 -13.13
N THR A 36 0.25 0.51 -13.92
CA THR A 36 -0.03 -0.93 -14.06
C THR A 36 0.30 -1.68 -12.77
N ASP A 37 1.38 -1.29 -12.07
CA ASP A 37 1.81 -1.93 -10.83
C ASP A 37 0.97 -1.50 -9.63
N SER A 38 0.42 -0.29 -9.66
CA SER A 38 -0.39 0.26 -8.56
C SER A 38 -1.65 -0.56 -8.29
N GLN A 39 -2.27 -1.09 -9.34
CA GLN A 39 -3.49 -1.88 -9.23
C GLN A 39 -3.21 -3.28 -8.66
N SER A 40 -2.17 -3.98 -9.14
CA SER A 40 -1.79 -5.32 -8.65
C SER A 40 -1.31 -5.25 -7.20
N VAL A 41 -0.52 -4.23 -6.86
CA VAL A 41 -0.10 -3.96 -5.47
C VAL A 41 -1.31 -3.74 -4.58
N LEU A 42 -2.29 -2.95 -5.01
CA LEU A 42 -3.51 -2.68 -4.22
C LEU A 42 -4.33 -3.95 -3.97
N GLU A 43 -4.42 -4.83 -4.97
CA GLU A 43 -5.12 -6.12 -4.85
C GLU A 43 -4.43 -7.05 -3.85
N ASP A 44 -3.10 -7.14 -3.89
CA ASP A 44 -2.32 -7.92 -2.93
C ASP A 44 -2.47 -7.39 -1.49
N ILE A 45 -2.50 -6.06 -1.31
CA ILE A 45 -2.72 -5.44 0.01
C ILE A 45 -4.11 -5.80 0.53
N ARG A 46 -5.14 -5.78 -0.33
CA ARG A 46 -6.52 -6.17 0.04
C ARG A 46 -6.62 -7.65 0.41
N ALA A 47 -5.80 -8.50 -0.19
CA ALA A 47 -5.76 -9.93 0.09
C ALA A 47 -5.00 -10.30 1.38
N LEU A 48 -4.27 -9.35 2.00
CA LEU A 48 -3.61 -9.60 3.29
C LEU A 48 -4.66 -9.89 4.37
N ASP A 49 -4.41 -10.95 5.13
CA ASP A 49 -5.21 -11.28 6.31
C ASP A 49 -5.22 -10.12 7.31
N GLY A 50 -6.42 -9.74 7.76
CA GLY A 50 -6.65 -8.58 8.62
C GLY A 50 -6.79 -7.23 7.90
N THR A 51 -6.65 -7.14 6.58
CA THR A 51 -6.92 -5.89 5.86
C THR A 51 -8.41 -5.58 5.87
N ILE A 52 -8.79 -4.49 6.57
CA ILE A 52 -10.18 -4.00 6.59
C ILE A 52 -10.52 -3.30 5.26
N ARG A 53 -9.62 -2.45 4.77
CA ARG A 53 -9.79 -1.68 3.53
C ARG A 53 -8.46 -1.15 3.02
N ALA A 54 -8.29 -1.14 1.69
CA ALA A 54 -7.21 -0.42 1.02
C ALA A 54 -7.74 0.33 -0.22
N ARG A 55 -7.19 1.52 -0.47
CA ARG A 55 -7.53 2.36 -1.64
C ARG A 55 -6.29 3.11 -2.13
N LEU A 56 -6.21 3.29 -3.44
CA LEU A 56 -5.31 4.26 -4.05
C LEU A 56 -5.88 5.67 -3.83
N LEU A 57 -5.08 6.60 -3.31
CA LEU A 57 -5.52 7.98 -3.03
C LEU A 57 -5.29 8.89 -4.23
N TYR A 58 -4.16 8.72 -4.91
CA TYR A 58 -3.77 9.52 -6.06
C TYR A 58 -2.90 8.67 -6.98
N GLU A 59 -2.99 8.93 -8.29
CA GLU A 59 -2.14 8.32 -9.31
C GLU A 59 -1.44 9.47 -10.03
N TYR A 60 -0.12 9.60 -9.84
CA TYR A 60 0.66 10.62 -10.54
C TYR A 60 0.94 10.11 -11.96
N LYS A 61 0.24 10.66 -12.95
CA LYS A 61 0.54 10.43 -14.37
C LYS A 61 1.44 11.56 -14.86
N ILE A 62 2.63 11.19 -15.36
CA ILE A 62 3.54 12.10 -16.08
C ILE A 62 2.94 12.38 -17.46
#